data_AF-A0AAE0GE01-F1
#
_entry.id   AF-A0AAE0GE01-F1
#
_cell.length_a   1.000
_cell.length_b   1.000
_cell.length_c   1.000
_cell.angle_alpha   90.00
_cell.angle_beta   90.00
_cell.angle_gamma   90.00
#
_symmetry.space_group_name_H-M   'P 1'
#
loop_
_entity.id
_entity.type
_entity.pdbx_description
1 polymer ?
#
loop_
_entity_poly.entity_id
_entity_poly.type
_entity_poly.pdbx_seq_one_letter_code
_entity_poly.pdbx_strand_id
1 'polypeptide(L)'
;MITIESYKLDKSDQHICALQTRGNLNSQLLNELDHATDQWGVKVTRVEVRDILPASSISGALEKQMTAERFKRATILESEGHLEATINAAEASSRSAIIQAEADSKAIVFTAEAEKKRRQLEAQG
;
A
#
# COMPACT_ATOMS: atom_id res chain seq x y z
N MET A 1 -42.69 26.89 9.39
CA MET A 1 -41.61 26.42 10.27
C MET A 1 -41.62 24.90 10.19
N ILE A 2 -40.71 24.29 9.42
CA ILE A 2 -40.70 22.83 9.22
C ILE A 2 -39.38 22.31 9.79
N THR A 3 -39.48 21.54 10.86
CA THR A 3 -38.39 20.81 11.51
C THR A 3 -38.15 19.50 10.75
N ILE A 4 -36.88 19.21 10.44
CA ILE A 4 -36.46 17.95 9.82
C ILE A 4 -35.57 17.23 10.83
N GLU A 5 -36.02 16.08 11.31
CA GLU A 5 -35.24 15.18 12.15
C GLU A 5 -34.20 14.45 11.28
N SER A 6 -32.95 14.48 11.71
CA SER A 6 -31.83 13.84 11.02
C SER A 6 -31.60 12.43 11.57
N TYR A 7 -31.78 11.42 10.72
CA TYR A 7 -31.35 10.05 11.01
C TYR A 7 -29.89 9.87 10.57
N LYS A 8 -29.08 9.34 11.49
CA LYS A 8 -27.64 9.08 11.33
C LYS A 8 -27.49 7.69 10.70
N LEU A 9 -26.96 7.61 9.47
CA LEU A 9 -26.49 6.36 8.87
C LEU A 9 -24.96 6.29 8.92
N ASP A 10 -24.48 5.09 9.23
CA ASP A 10 -23.09 4.79 9.60
C ASP A 10 -22.08 5.07 8.46
N LYS A 11 -20.93 5.64 8.82
CA LYS A 11 -20.05 6.42 7.93
C LYS A 11 -18.86 5.64 7.36
N SER A 12 -18.70 4.34 7.62
CA SER A 12 -17.45 3.65 7.28
C SER A 12 -17.30 3.27 5.80
N ASP A 13 -18.40 2.98 5.09
CA ASP A 13 -18.28 2.27 3.80
C ASP A 13 -18.47 3.16 2.56
N GLN A 14 -18.93 4.40 2.71
CA GLN A 14 -19.16 5.32 1.57
C GLN A 14 -17.95 6.18 1.17
N HIS A 15 -16.85 6.15 1.91
CA HIS A 15 -15.81 7.18 1.78
C HIS A 15 -14.75 6.91 0.71
N ILE A 16 -14.59 5.67 0.22
CA ILE A 16 -13.42 5.32 -0.61
C ILE A 16 -13.58 5.77 -2.08
N CYS A 17 -14.79 5.85 -2.62
CA CYS A 17 -15.02 6.26 -4.02
C CYS A 17 -15.61 7.67 -4.16
N ALA A 18 -16.31 8.18 -3.15
CA ALA A 18 -17.05 9.44 -3.27
C ALA A 18 -16.12 10.67 -3.33
N LEU A 19 -14.94 10.65 -2.69
CA LEU A 19 -14.08 11.84 -2.59
C LEU A 19 -13.39 12.21 -3.92
N GLN A 20 -12.89 11.22 -4.68
CA GLN A 20 -12.27 11.50 -6.00
C GLN A 20 -13.29 11.91 -7.05
N THR A 21 -14.51 11.33 -7.02
CA THR A 21 -15.55 11.63 -8.02
C THR A 21 -16.24 12.97 -7.76
N ARG A 22 -16.43 13.38 -6.49
CA ARG A 22 -17.14 14.64 -6.15
C ARG A 22 -16.44 15.91 -6.62
N GLY A 23 -15.10 15.96 -6.64
CA GLY A 23 -14.35 17.12 -7.12
C GLY A 23 -14.58 17.40 -8.61
N ASN A 24 -14.54 16.35 -9.43
CA ASN A 24 -14.73 16.43 -10.89
C ASN A 24 -16.20 16.72 -11.26
N LEU A 25 -17.14 16.07 -10.57
CA LEU A 25 -18.58 16.29 -10.76
C LEU A 25 -18.98 17.73 -10.44
N ASN A 26 -18.46 18.30 -9.35
CA ASN A 26 -18.78 19.67 -8.96
C ASN A 26 -18.28 20.68 -10.00
N SER A 27 -17.08 20.48 -10.57
CA SER A 27 -16.58 21.37 -11.62
C SER A 27 -17.37 21.27 -12.92
N GLN A 28 -17.82 20.05 -13.30
CA GLN A 28 -18.63 19.84 -14.50
C GLN A 28 -20.02 20.47 -14.34
N LEU A 29 -20.67 20.26 -13.20
CA LEU A 29 -21.98 20.85 -12.91
C LEU A 29 -21.92 22.37 -12.81
N LEU A 30 -20.84 22.92 -12.23
CA LEU A 30 -20.64 24.36 -12.17
C LEU A 30 -20.56 24.95 -13.59
N ASN A 31 -19.78 24.35 -14.47
CA ASN A 31 -19.62 24.82 -15.85
C ASN A 31 -20.93 24.75 -16.65
N GLU A 32 -21.68 23.65 -16.52
CA GLU A 32 -22.95 23.47 -17.24
C GLU A 32 -24.01 24.48 -16.76
N LEU A 33 -24.07 24.72 -15.45
CA LEU A 33 -25.02 25.66 -14.86
C LEU A 33 -24.67 27.11 -15.20
N ASP A 34 -23.39 27.50 -15.15
CA ASP A 34 -22.95 28.86 -15.50
C ASP A 34 -23.36 29.22 -16.94
N HIS A 35 -23.09 28.31 -17.89
CA HIS A 35 -23.47 28.46 -19.29
C HIS A 35 -25.01 28.57 -19.49
N ALA A 36 -25.79 27.85 -18.70
CA ALA A 36 -27.25 27.91 -18.76
C ALA A 36 -27.85 29.15 -18.08
N THR A 37 -27.14 29.78 -17.12
CA THR A 37 -27.60 30.96 -16.38
C THR A 37 -27.13 32.30 -16.94
N ASP A 38 -26.13 32.31 -17.83
CA ASP A 38 -25.65 33.51 -18.52
C ASP A 38 -26.75 34.25 -19.30
N GLN A 39 -27.66 33.50 -19.93
CA GLN A 39 -28.83 34.04 -20.64
C GLN A 39 -29.83 34.78 -19.74
N TRP A 40 -29.78 34.57 -18.41
CA TRP A 40 -30.69 35.18 -17.44
C TRP A 40 -29.99 36.22 -16.55
N GLY A 41 -28.70 36.50 -16.75
CA GLY A 41 -27.96 37.56 -16.06
C GLY A 41 -27.67 37.28 -14.57
N VAL A 42 -27.72 36.03 -14.13
CA VAL A 42 -27.48 35.60 -12.74
C VAL A 42 -26.19 34.80 -12.67
N LYS A 43 -25.23 35.22 -11.84
CA LYS A 43 -23.94 34.53 -11.65
C LYS A 43 -24.03 33.52 -10.49
N VAL A 44 -23.91 32.24 -10.80
CA VAL A 44 -23.98 31.16 -9.80
C VAL A 44 -22.65 31.07 -9.04
N THR A 45 -22.66 31.31 -7.73
CA THR A 45 -21.44 31.39 -6.92
C THR A 45 -21.03 30.06 -6.26
N ARG A 46 -21.98 29.14 -6.05
CA ARG A 46 -21.72 27.82 -5.43
C ARG A 46 -22.87 26.85 -5.67
N VAL A 47 -22.55 25.64 -6.13
CA VAL A 47 -23.47 24.51 -6.28
C VAL A 47 -23.00 23.40 -5.33
N GLU A 48 -23.89 22.91 -4.48
CA GLU A 48 -23.62 21.77 -3.61
C GLU A 48 -24.48 20.57 -4.01
N VAL A 49 -23.84 19.57 -4.60
CA VAL A 49 -24.45 18.25 -4.77
C VAL A 49 -24.56 17.61 -3.40
N ARG A 50 -25.79 17.44 -2.89
CA ARG A 50 -26.04 16.81 -1.58
C ARG A 50 -25.75 15.32 -1.61
N ASP A 51 -26.62 14.53 -2.22
CA ASP A 51 -26.52 13.06 -2.22
C ASP A 51 -26.87 12.50 -3.60
N ILE A 52 -25.89 11.84 -4.24
CA ILE A 52 -26.14 10.97 -5.40
C ILE A 52 -26.14 9.55 -4.85
N LEU A 53 -27.34 8.99 -4.67
CA LEU A 53 -27.48 7.58 -4.33
C LEU A 53 -27.34 6.76 -5.63
N PRO A 54 -26.33 5.87 -5.74
CA PRO A 54 -26.25 4.98 -6.89
C PRO A 54 -27.49 4.07 -6.93
N ALA A 55 -28.02 3.83 -8.13
CA ALA A 55 -29.12 2.90 -8.32
C ALA A 55 -28.73 1.50 -7.79
N SER A 56 -29.60 0.88 -6.99
CA SER A 56 -29.32 -0.34 -6.22
C SER A 56 -28.84 -1.53 -7.08
N SER A 57 -29.19 -1.57 -8.36
CA SER A 57 -28.74 -2.61 -9.31
C SER A 57 -27.26 -2.50 -9.70
N ILE A 58 -26.70 -1.28 -9.76
CA ILE A 58 -25.31 -1.04 -10.16
C ILE A 58 -24.37 -1.25 -8.97
N SER A 59 -24.82 -0.91 -7.76
CA SER A 59 -24.05 -1.08 -6.52
C SER A 59 -23.60 -2.52 -6.31
N GLY A 60 -24.47 -3.52 -6.50
CA GLY A 60 -24.11 -4.92 -6.31
C GLY A 60 -23.13 -5.48 -7.36
N ALA A 61 -23.20 -5.00 -8.60
CA ALA A 61 -22.24 -5.37 -9.65
C ALA A 61 -20.87 -4.74 -9.41
N LEU A 62 -20.86 -3.45 -9.03
CA LEU A 62 -19.64 -2.71 -8.70
C LEU A 62 -18.96 -3.28 -7.44
N GLU A 63 -19.74 -3.69 -6.44
CA GLU A 63 -19.23 -4.27 -5.20
C GLU A 63 -18.57 -5.64 -5.45
N LYS A 64 -19.17 -6.48 -6.30
CA LYS A 64 -18.54 -7.73 -6.77
C LYS A 64 -17.27 -7.47 -7.55
N GLN A 65 -17.27 -6.48 -8.44
CA GLN A 65 -16.10 -6.12 -9.24
C GLN A 65 -14.97 -5.58 -8.36
N MET A 66 -15.28 -4.69 -7.42
CA MET A 66 -14.31 -4.11 -6.49
C MET A 66 -13.73 -5.19 -5.56
N THR A 67 -14.56 -6.11 -5.09
CA THR A 67 -14.11 -7.25 -4.28
C THR A 67 -13.19 -8.16 -5.08
N ALA A 68 -13.52 -8.47 -6.33
CA ALA A 68 -12.67 -9.27 -7.21
C ALA A 68 -11.31 -8.58 -7.49
N GLU A 69 -11.31 -7.28 -7.74
CA GLU A 69 -10.09 -6.51 -7.97
C GLU A 69 -9.22 -6.43 -6.70
N ARG A 70 -9.84 -6.24 -5.52
CA ARG A 70 -9.14 -6.28 -4.23
C ARG A 70 -8.54 -7.65 -3.98
N PHE A 71 -9.29 -8.72 -4.20
CA PHE A 71 -8.81 -10.09 -4.03
C PHE A 71 -7.64 -10.38 -4.96
N LYS A 72 -7.76 -10.02 -6.25
CA LYS A 72 -6.68 -10.14 -7.23
C LYS A 72 -5.43 -9.39 -6.79
N ARG A 73 -5.57 -8.14 -6.34
CA ARG A 73 -4.43 -7.35 -5.84
C ARG A 73 -3.80 -7.96 -4.59
N ALA A 74 -4.63 -8.44 -3.65
CA ALA A 74 -4.14 -9.09 -2.43
C ALA A 74 -3.35 -10.37 -2.77
N THR A 75 -3.86 -11.22 -3.65
CA THR A 75 -3.18 -12.46 -4.08
C THR A 75 -1.85 -12.17 -4.79
N ILE A 76 -1.81 -11.15 -5.64
CA ILE A 76 -0.56 -10.73 -6.31
C ILE A 76 0.46 -10.28 -5.27
N LEU A 77 0.06 -9.38 -4.37
CA LEU A 77 0.95 -8.83 -3.35
C LEU A 77 1.46 -9.91 -2.39
N GLU A 78 0.60 -10.87 -2.00
CA GLU A 78 0.99 -12.00 -1.16
C GLU A 78 2.00 -12.92 -1.88
N SER A 79 1.76 -13.21 -3.16
CA SER A 79 2.66 -14.03 -3.97
C SER A 79 4.02 -13.37 -4.16
N GLU A 80 4.03 -12.06 -4.42
CA GLU A 80 5.25 -11.24 -4.53
C GLU A 80 6.00 -11.20 -3.20
N GLY A 81 5.31 -10.96 -2.09
CA GLY A 81 5.91 -10.97 -0.76
C GLY A 81 6.50 -12.33 -0.38
N HIS A 82 5.84 -13.43 -0.75
CA HIS A 82 6.36 -14.78 -0.51
C HIS A 82 7.62 -15.07 -1.34
N LEU A 83 7.63 -14.66 -2.62
CA LEU A 83 8.81 -14.79 -3.48
C LEU A 83 9.98 -14.00 -2.90
N GLU A 84 9.76 -12.74 -2.54
CA GLU A 84 10.79 -11.86 -1.98
C GLU A 84 11.33 -12.41 -0.65
N ALA A 85 10.46 -12.88 0.24
CA ALA A 85 10.86 -13.52 1.49
C ALA A 85 11.74 -14.76 1.26
N THR A 86 11.38 -15.59 0.28
CA THR A 86 12.14 -16.81 -0.06
C THR A 86 13.52 -16.47 -0.62
N ILE A 87 13.61 -15.49 -1.52
CA ILE A 87 14.88 -15.01 -2.07
C ILE A 87 15.76 -14.46 -0.97
N ASN A 88 15.23 -13.57 -0.13
CA ASN A 88 15.97 -12.97 0.98
C ASN A 88 16.48 -14.03 1.97
N ALA A 89 15.68 -15.05 2.28
CA ALA A 89 16.11 -16.15 3.15
C ALA A 89 17.23 -16.99 2.51
N ALA A 90 17.11 -17.33 1.23
CA ALA A 90 18.13 -18.10 0.50
C ALA A 90 19.45 -17.32 0.37
N GLU A 91 19.39 -16.02 0.07
CA GLU A 91 20.55 -15.15 0.04
C GLU A 91 21.21 -15.03 1.41
N ALA A 92 20.42 -14.80 2.46
CA ALA A 92 20.92 -14.73 3.83
C ALA A 92 21.65 -16.03 4.21
N SER A 93 21.04 -17.19 3.94
CA SER A 93 21.64 -18.50 4.22
C SER A 93 22.96 -18.68 3.48
N SER A 94 23.02 -18.35 2.19
CA SER A 94 24.23 -18.47 1.39
C SER A 94 25.35 -17.55 1.90
N ARG A 95 25.02 -16.29 2.22
CA ARG A 95 25.98 -15.33 2.77
C ARG A 95 26.49 -15.77 4.14
N SER A 96 25.60 -16.23 5.02
CA SER A 96 25.99 -16.77 6.32
C SER A 96 26.91 -17.99 6.19
N ALA A 97 26.64 -18.91 5.26
CA ALA A 97 27.49 -20.07 5.03
C ALA A 97 28.90 -19.67 4.55
N ILE A 98 29.02 -18.69 3.66
CA ILE A 98 30.30 -18.16 3.19
C ILE A 98 31.07 -17.51 4.34
N ILE A 99 30.41 -16.64 5.10
CA ILE A 99 31.03 -15.94 6.24
C ILE A 99 31.52 -16.96 7.28
N GLN A 100 30.74 -18.00 7.56
CA GLN A 100 31.12 -19.04 8.50
C GLN A 100 32.34 -19.82 7.99
N ALA A 101 32.34 -20.25 6.73
CA ALA A 101 33.48 -20.95 6.13
C ALA A 101 34.76 -20.09 6.14
N GLU A 102 34.65 -18.80 5.87
CA GLU A 102 35.77 -17.87 5.99
C GLU A 102 36.26 -17.70 7.43
N ALA A 103 35.33 -17.62 8.39
CA ALA A 103 35.67 -17.51 9.81
C ALA A 103 36.41 -18.76 10.29
N ASP A 104 35.94 -19.95 9.92
CA ASP A 104 36.54 -21.23 10.30
C ASP A 104 37.95 -21.36 9.69
N SER A 105 38.11 -21.01 8.41
CA SER A 105 39.42 -21.00 7.75
C SER A 105 40.40 -20.06 8.46
N LYS A 106 39.97 -18.83 8.77
CA LYS A 106 40.79 -17.87 9.52
C LYS A 106 41.16 -18.39 10.91
N ALA A 107 40.22 -19.02 11.62
CA ALA A 107 40.48 -19.60 12.94
C ALA A 107 41.55 -20.72 12.88
N ILE A 108 41.50 -21.58 11.87
CA ILE A 108 42.51 -22.63 11.66
C ILE A 108 43.88 -22.01 11.40
N VAL A 109 43.96 -20.97 10.56
CA VAL A 109 45.23 -20.27 10.30
C VAL A 109 45.78 -19.63 11.58
N PHE A 110 44.94 -18.91 12.33
CA PHE A 110 45.37 -18.26 13.57
C PHE A 110 45.85 -19.25 14.63
N THR A 111 45.16 -20.38 14.78
CA THR A 111 45.59 -21.43 15.73
C THR A 111 46.92 -22.07 15.29
N ALA A 112 47.09 -22.37 14.01
CA ALA A 112 48.35 -22.89 13.48
C ALA A 112 49.52 -21.91 13.66
N GLU A 113 49.29 -20.61 13.44
CA GLU A 113 50.27 -19.55 13.70
C GLU A 113 50.63 -19.43 15.18
N ALA A 114 49.64 -19.49 16.06
CA ALA A 114 49.84 -19.45 17.51
C ALA A 114 50.68 -20.64 17.99
N GLU A 115 50.42 -21.84 17.50
CA GLU A 115 51.21 -23.03 17.83
C GLU A 115 52.65 -22.92 17.33
N LYS A 116 52.85 -22.46 16.09
CA LYS A 116 54.18 -22.24 15.53
C LYS A 116 54.98 -21.26 16.39
N LYS A 117 54.36 -20.15 16.79
CA LYS A 117 54.99 -19.14 17.64
C LYS A 117 55.31 -19.68 19.03
N ARG A 118 54.41 -20.47 19.63
CA ARG A 118 54.66 -21.13 20.92
C ARG A 118 55.88 -22.04 20.85
N ARG A 119 55.97 -22.92 19.84
CA ARG A 119 57.13 -23.82 19.66
C ARG A 119 58.44 -23.06 19.48
N GLN A 120 58.41 -21.92 18.77
CA GLN A 120 59.59 -21.07 18.61
C GLN A 120 60.08 -20.47 19.93
N LEU A 121 59.15 -20.02 20.79
CA LEU A 121 59.49 -19.47 22.11
C LEU A 121 60.02 -20.56 23.05
N GLU A 122 59.42 -21.75 23.04
CA GLU A 122 59.89 -22.90 23.83
C GLU A 122 61.30 -23.35 23.41
N ALA A 123 61.66 -23.25 22.13
CA ALA A 123 63.00 -23.61 21.65
C ALA A 123 64.08 -22.54 21.94
N GLN A 124 63.68 -21.34 22.35
CA GLN A 124 64.59 -20.22 22.65
C GLN A 124 64.88 -20.06 24.15
N GLY A 125 64.07 -20.67 25.03
CA GLY A 125 64.28 -20.68 26.48
C GLY A 125 65.01 -21.92 26.95
#